data_AF-A0A928N726-F1
#
_entry.id   AF-A0A928N726-F1
#
_cell.length_a   1.000
_cell.length_b   1.000
_cell.length_c   1.000
_cell.angle_alpha   90.00
_cell.angle_beta   90.00
_cell.angle_gamma   90.00
#
_symmetry.space_group_name_H-M   'P 1'
#
loop_
_entity.id
_entity.type
_entity.pdbx_description
1 polymer ?
#
loop_
_entity_poly.entity_id
_entity_poly.type
_entity_poly.pdbx_seq_one_letter_code
_entity_poly.pdbx_strand_id
1 'polypeptide(L)'
;MKTRFKKIILIAVSVIFIISAVLFLSEYGDYYFKEGEKLNIEEIISGGITKSEYIILKEQTGLSKSAVCDILSKDSGVEELLEFQKQNFSRFSVDCRYMFFPVTKKEVLKDKNGKTVSLKFPPLKTGDILVTKSTHTLLFRHGHAGLVTSADTAEVLETMSYKKDCPNCSHR
;
A
#
# COMPACT_ATOMS: atom_id res chain seq x y z
N MET A 1 29.29 15.80 41.42
CA MET A 1 29.53 15.47 39.99
C MET A 1 28.92 14.11 39.59
N LYS A 2 29.27 13.00 40.28
CA LYS A 2 28.76 11.64 39.99
C LYS A 2 27.22 11.49 40.01
N THR A 3 26.52 12.14 40.93
CA THR A 3 25.04 12.09 41.04
C THR A 3 24.31 12.83 39.92
N ARG A 4 24.85 13.98 39.46
CA ARG A 4 24.30 14.71 38.31
C ARG A 4 24.50 13.92 37.00
N PHE A 5 25.67 13.31 36.83
CA PHE A 5 25.96 12.45 35.67
C PHE A 5 25.04 11.21 35.61
N LYS A 6 24.81 10.54 36.75
CA LYS A 6 23.84 9.43 36.86
C LYS A 6 22.41 9.85 36.48
N LYS A 7 21.96 11.05 36.90
CA LYS A 7 20.64 11.58 36.55
C LYS A 7 20.53 11.85 35.04
N ILE A 8 21.56 12.42 34.42
CA ILE A 8 21.60 12.68 32.97
C ILE A 8 21.51 11.37 32.18
N ILE A 9 22.29 10.35 32.58
CA ILE A 9 22.22 9.02 31.95
C ILE A 9 20.83 8.41 32.10
N LEU A 10 20.24 8.46 33.30
CA LEU A 10 18.91 7.92 33.54
C LEU A 10 17.87 8.60 32.64
N ILE A 11 17.90 9.93 32.56
CA ILE A 11 17.00 10.70 31.68
C ILE A 11 17.21 10.29 30.21
N ALA A 12 18.46 10.20 29.75
CA ALA A 12 18.75 9.80 28.37
C ALA A 12 18.23 8.40 28.04
N VAL A 13 18.42 7.43 28.95
CA VAL A 13 17.90 6.06 28.78
C VAL A 13 16.37 6.04 28.77
N SER A 14 15.72 6.79 29.67
CA SER A 14 14.26 6.90 29.68
C SER A 14 13.72 7.52 28.38
N VAL A 15 14.38 8.56 27.85
CA VAL A 15 14.00 9.18 26.58
C VAL A 15 14.15 8.20 25.42
N ILE A 16 15.27 7.48 25.34
CA ILE A 16 15.50 6.46 24.30
C ILE A 16 14.44 5.35 24.36
N PHE A 17 14.08 4.92 25.57
CA PHE A 17 13.05 3.92 25.77
C PHE A 17 11.67 4.41 25.31
N ILE A 18 11.30 5.65 25.64
CA ILE A 18 10.04 6.26 25.19
C ILE A 18 10.02 6.36 23.66
N ILE A 19 11.10 6.85 23.04
CA ILE A 19 11.19 6.95 21.57
C ILE A 19 11.04 5.57 20.92
N SER A 20 11.75 4.57 21.44
CA SER A 20 11.66 3.18 20.93
C SER A 20 10.25 2.60 21.06
N ALA A 21 9.56 2.86 22.18
CA ALA A 21 8.19 2.41 22.39
C ALA A 21 7.22 3.10 21.41
N VAL A 22 7.36 4.41 21.19
CA VAL A 22 6.55 5.15 20.21
C VAL A 22 6.79 4.62 18.79
N LEU A 23 8.05 4.41 18.40
CA LEU A 23 8.39 3.86 17.09
C LEU A 23 7.82 2.44 16.90
N PHE A 24 7.89 1.61 17.94
CA PHE A 24 7.32 0.26 17.89
C PHE A 24 5.79 0.29 17.74
N LEU A 25 5.11 1.17 18.46
CA LEU A 25 3.66 1.37 18.29
C LEU A 25 3.31 1.92 16.91
N SER A 26 4.14 2.76 16.30
CA SER A 26 3.91 3.29 14.95
C SER A 26 4.06 2.24 13.83
N GLU A 27 4.76 1.14 14.09
CA GLU A 27 4.87 0.01 13.15
C GLU A 27 3.56 -0.78 13.07
N TYR A 28 2.79 -0.81 14.16
CA TYR A 28 1.53 -1.55 14.28
C TYR A 28 0.31 -0.65 14.01
N GLY A 29 -0.48 -0.97 12.97
CA GLY A 29 -1.85 -0.43 12.84
C GLY A 29 -2.20 0.30 11.54
N ASP A 30 -1.35 0.25 10.53
CA ASP A 30 -1.43 1.17 9.38
C ASP A 30 -1.95 0.51 8.09
N TYR A 31 -2.83 -0.49 8.24
CA TYR A 31 -3.48 -1.16 7.11
C TYR A 31 -4.95 -0.80 7.09
N TYR A 32 -5.37 -0.20 5.99
CA TYR A 32 -6.76 0.20 5.78
C TYR A 32 -7.46 -0.83 4.92
N PHE A 33 -8.58 -1.33 5.42
CA PHE A 33 -9.60 -2.03 4.65
C PHE A 33 -10.94 -1.40 4.98
N LYS A 34 -11.89 -1.46 4.04
CA LYS A 34 -13.21 -0.91 4.27
C LYS A 34 -13.98 -1.79 5.26
N GLU A 35 -14.50 -1.16 6.31
CA GLU A 35 -15.47 -1.76 7.23
C GLU A 35 -16.89 -1.31 6.89
N GLY A 36 -17.87 -2.10 7.30
CA GLY A 36 -19.29 -1.84 7.09
C GLY A 36 -19.93 -2.78 6.07
N GLU A 37 -21.10 -2.37 5.59
CA GLU A 37 -21.90 -3.17 4.67
C GLU A 37 -21.39 -3.08 3.23
N LYS A 38 -21.27 -4.24 2.59
CA LYS A 38 -20.99 -4.38 1.18
C LYS A 38 -22.31 -4.26 0.40
N LEU A 39 -22.49 -3.16 -0.33
CA LEU A 39 -23.71 -2.90 -1.10
C LEU A 39 -23.69 -3.64 -2.45
N ASN A 40 -24.87 -3.90 -3.02
CA ASN A 40 -24.98 -4.43 -4.37
C ASN A 40 -24.69 -3.34 -5.41
N ILE A 41 -23.44 -3.27 -5.88
CA ILE A 41 -23.04 -2.26 -6.87
C ILE A 41 -23.59 -2.54 -8.27
N GLU A 42 -24.01 -3.77 -8.59
CA GLU A 42 -24.60 -4.09 -9.90
C GLU A 42 -25.96 -3.41 -10.09
N GLU A 43 -26.78 -3.41 -9.03
CA GLU A 43 -28.06 -2.69 -9.00
C GLU A 43 -27.85 -1.18 -9.12
N ILE A 44 -26.84 -0.64 -8.44
CA ILE A 44 -26.49 0.79 -8.50
C ILE A 44 -26.06 1.18 -9.91
N ILE A 45 -25.24 0.37 -10.57
CA ILE A 45 -24.78 0.64 -11.94
C ILE A 45 -25.96 0.56 -12.93
N SER A 46 -26.81 -0.46 -12.78
CA SER A 46 -27.98 -0.69 -13.65
C SER A 46 -29.04 0.41 -13.53
N GLY A 47 -29.19 1.00 -12.34
CA GLY A 47 -30.10 2.12 -12.08
C GLY A 47 -29.63 3.47 -12.64
N GLY A 48 -28.40 3.53 -13.17
CA GLY A 48 -27.78 4.74 -13.69
C GLY A 48 -26.90 5.43 -12.65
N ILE A 49 -25.75 5.95 -13.11
CA ILE A 49 -24.74 6.53 -12.22
C ILE A 49 -24.84 8.05 -12.23
N THR A 50 -25.33 8.64 -11.15
CA THR A 50 -25.26 10.08 -10.93
C THR A 50 -24.07 10.44 -10.03
N LYS A 51 -23.95 11.71 -9.62
CA LYS A 51 -22.86 12.15 -8.74
C LYS A 51 -22.88 11.46 -7.37
N SER A 52 -24.06 11.16 -6.82
CA SER A 52 -24.20 10.44 -5.55
C SER A 52 -23.71 9.00 -5.65
N GLU A 53 -24.06 8.30 -6.73
CA GLU A 53 -23.67 6.90 -6.93
C GLU A 53 -22.16 6.77 -7.11
N TYR A 54 -21.49 7.74 -7.74
CA TYR A 54 -20.02 7.74 -7.77
C TYR A 54 -19.36 7.83 -6.40
N ILE A 55 -19.98 8.53 -5.43
CA ILE A 55 -19.47 8.57 -4.05
C ILE A 55 -19.61 7.17 -3.43
N ILE A 56 -20.76 6.53 -3.62
CA ILE A 56 -20.99 5.16 -3.14
C ILE A 56 -20.00 4.19 -3.78
N LEU A 57 -19.82 4.26 -5.09
CA LEU A 57 -18.87 3.40 -5.82
C LEU A 57 -17.43 3.62 -5.34
N LYS A 58 -17.02 4.86 -5.07
CA LYS A 58 -15.71 5.15 -4.47
C LYS A 58 -15.55 4.50 -3.11
N GLU A 59 -16.55 4.62 -2.23
CA GLU A 59 -16.52 4.00 -0.91
C GLU A 59 -16.50 2.47 -0.97
N GLN A 60 -17.21 1.88 -1.94
CA GLN A 60 -17.32 0.43 -2.09
C GLN A 60 -16.07 -0.17 -2.75
N THR A 61 -15.48 0.50 -3.73
CA THR A 61 -14.38 -0.05 -4.56
C THR A 61 -13.01 0.55 -4.27
N GLY A 62 -12.94 1.68 -3.58
CA GLY A 62 -11.71 2.48 -3.40
C GLY A 62 -11.31 3.28 -4.65
N LEU A 63 -12.10 3.24 -5.73
CA LEU A 63 -11.74 3.81 -7.02
C LEU A 63 -12.20 5.26 -7.19
N SER A 64 -11.43 6.04 -7.94
CA SER A 64 -11.85 7.38 -8.36
C SER A 64 -12.93 7.27 -9.44
N LYS A 65 -13.67 8.37 -9.65
CA LYS A 65 -14.65 8.46 -10.75
C LYS A 65 -14.02 8.13 -12.10
N SER A 66 -12.81 8.61 -12.38
CA SER A 66 -12.13 8.31 -13.66
C SER A 66 -11.91 6.80 -13.81
N ALA A 67 -11.36 6.15 -12.80
CA ALA A 67 -11.10 4.71 -12.85
C ALA A 67 -12.39 3.89 -13.03
N VAL A 68 -13.48 4.28 -12.37
CA VAL A 68 -14.80 3.65 -12.58
C VAL A 68 -15.28 3.81 -14.02
N CYS A 69 -15.17 5.01 -14.60
CA CYS A 69 -15.53 5.24 -16.00
C CYS A 69 -14.67 4.40 -16.96
N ASP A 70 -13.35 4.38 -16.75
CA ASP A 70 -12.42 3.62 -17.59
C ASP A 70 -12.73 2.11 -17.53
N ILE A 71 -13.06 1.59 -16.34
CA ILE A 71 -13.44 0.17 -16.17
C ILE A 71 -14.78 -0.14 -16.84
N LEU A 72 -15.81 0.68 -16.63
CA LEU A 72 -17.15 0.48 -17.18
C LEU A 72 -17.21 0.61 -18.70
N SER A 73 -16.19 1.21 -19.33
CA SER A 73 -16.08 1.24 -20.80
C SER A 73 -15.75 -0.13 -21.42
N LYS A 74 -15.35 -1.11 -20.61
CA LYS A 74 -15.06 -2.48 -21.04
C LYS A 74 -16.31 -3.35 -20.90
N ASP A 75 -16.43 -4.36 -21.76
CA ASP A 75 -17.54 -5.33 -21.71
C ASP A 75 -17.62 -6.05 -20.36
N SER A 76 -16.48 -6.33 -19.72
CA SER A 76 -16.39 -6.98 -18.40
C SER A 76 -16.24 -5.99 -17.24
N GLY A 77 -16.67 -4.74 -17.42
CA GLY A 77 -16.41 -3.65 -16.48
C GLY A 77 -17.09 -3.86 -15.12
N VAL A 78 -18.30 -4.40 -15.11
CA VAL A 78 -19.04 -4.65 -13.86
C VAL A 78 -18.36 -5.74 -13.03
N GLU A 79 -17.93 -6.83 -13.66
CA GLU A 79 -17.19 -7.91 -13.02
C GLU A 79 -15.86 -7.39 -12.44
N GLU A 80 -15.15 -6.54 -13.18
CA GLU A 80 -13.92 -5.92 -12.72
C GLU A 80 -14.15 -5.00 -11.50
N LEU A 81 -15.24 -4.22 -11.47
CA LEU A 81 -15.59 -3.43 -10.28
C LEU A 81 -15.90 -4.29 -9.05
N LEU A 82 -16.54 -5.45 -9.24
CA LEU A 82 -16.80 -6.40 -8.16
C LEU A 82 -15.51 -6.97 -7.57
N GLU A 83 -14.47 -7.19 -8.39
CA GLU A 83 -13.14 -7.57 -7.92
C GLU A 83 -12.51 -6.47 -7.05
N PHE A 84 -12.58 -5.20 -7.48
CA PHE A 84 -12.10 -4.08 -6.68
C PHE A 84 -12.89 -3.92 -5.38
N GLN A 85 -14.21 -4.09 -5.42
CA GLN A 85 -15.03 -4.10 -4.21
C GLN A 85 -14.60 -5.23 -3.26
N LYS A 86 -14.40 -6.44 -3.78
CA LYS A 86 -13.89 -7.57 -2.98
C LYS A 86 -12.52 -7.25 -2.38
N GLN A 87 -11.62 -6.65 -3.16
CA GLN A 87 -10.29 -6.26 -2.68
C GLN A 87 -10.36 -5.20 -1.57
N ASN A 88 -11.20 -4.17 -1.73
CA ASN A 88 -11.34 -3.07 -0.76
C ASN A 88 -11.86 -3.53 0.61
N PHE A 89 -12.71 -4.57 0.63
CA PHE A 89 -13.24 -5.18 1.86
C PHE A 89 -12.42 -6.40 2.35
N SER A 90 -11.37 -6.80 1.62
CA SER A 90 -10.56 -7.96 2.02
C SER A 90 -9.64 -7.60 3.18
N ARG A 91 -9.70 -8.40 4.25
CA ARG A 91 -8.74 -8.33 5.35
C ARG A 91 -7.46 -9.05 4.97
N PHE A 92 -6.37 -8.29 4.89
CA PHE A 92 -5.02 -8.81 4.72
C PHE A 92 -4.25 -8.71 6.03
N SER A 93 -3.38 -9.68 6.29
CA SER A 93 -2.33 -9.55 7.29
C SER A 93 -1.02 -9.17 6.59
N VAL A 94 -0.09 -8.57 7.34
CA VAL A 94 1.21 -8.20 6.78
C VAL A 94 2.32 -8.94 7.50
N ASP A 95 3.12 -9.61 6.69
CA ASP A 95 4.28 -10.39 7.10
C ASP A 95 5.55 -9.57 6.83
N CYS A 96 6.28 -9.21 7.89
CA CYS A 96 7.52 -8.43 7.81
C CYS A 96 8.73 -9.37 7.72
N ARG A 97 9.38 -9.41 6.56
CA ARG A 97 10.52 -10.30 6.28
C ARG A 97 11.83 -9.54 6.25
N TYR A 98 12.88 -10.04 6.88
CA TYR A 98 14.19 -9.41 6.81
C TYR A 98 14.72 -9.36 5.38
N MET A 99 15.13 -8.17 4.98
CA MET A 99 15.94 -7.93 3.78
C MET A 99 17.42 -7.81 4.17
N PHE A 100 17.70 -7.13 5.28
CA PHE A 100 19.02 -7.06 5.89
C PHE A 100 18.89 -7.23 7.41
N PHE A 101 19.20 -8.43 7.90
CA PHE A 101 19.07 -8.78 9.30
C PHE A 101 20.11 -8.01 10.16
N PRO A 102 19.74 -7.44 11.32
CA PRO A 102 18.41 -7.39 11.95
C PRO A 102 17.66 -6.06 11.75
N VAL A 103 18.08 -5.21 10.80
CA VAL A 103 17.67 -3.80 10.79
C VAL A 103 16.60 -3.45 9.75
N THR A 104 16.60 -4.09 8.58
CA THR A 104 15.70 -3.74 7.47
C THR A 104 14.80 -4.92 7.12
N LYS A 105 13.50 -4.66 7.07
CA LYS A 105 12.49 -5.64 6.66
C LYS A 105 11.66 -5.09 5.49
N LYS A 106 11.09 -6.00 4.71
CA LYS A 106 10.09 -5.73 3.68
C LYS A 106 8.73 -6.26 4.11
N GLU A 107 7.69 -5.56 3.72
CA GLU A 107 6.29 -5.93 4.01
C GLU A 107 5.73 -6.78 2.88
N VAL A 108 5.05 -7.87 3.23
CA VAL A 108 4.37 -8.74 2.27
C VAL A 108 2.93 -8.96 2.72
N LEU A 109 1.98 -8.67 1.83
CA LEU A 109 0.57 -8.91 2.09
C LEU A 109 0.27 -10.42 2.07
N LYS A 110 -0.50 -10.85 3.06
CA LYS A 110 -0.97 -12.22 3.24
C LYS A 110 -2.49 -12.25 3.32
N ASP A 111 -3.10 -13.24 2.69
CA ASP A 111 -4.52 -13.53 2.91
C ASP A 111 -4.76 -14.23 4.25
N LYS A 112 -6.03 -14.50 4.55
CA LYS A 112 -6.45 -15.26 5.74
C LYS A 112 -5.86 -16.67 5.86
N ASN A 113 -5.36 -17.24 4.76
CA ASN A 113 -4.73 -18.56 4.72
C ASN A 113 -3.20 -18.47 4.81
N GLY A 114 -2.61 -17.28 4.97
CA GLY A 114 -1.17 -17.04 5.01
C GLY A 114 -0.49 -17.04 3.63
N LYS A 115 -1.26 -17.10 2.53
CA LYS A 115 -0.72 -17.05 1.17
C LYS A 115 -0.36 -15.61 0.81
N THR A 116 0.78 -15.42 0.15
CA THR A 116 1.16 -14.11 -0.39
C THR A 116 0.17 -13.67 -1.47
N VAL A 117 -0.28 -12.43 -1.39
CA VAL A 117 -1.21 -11.82 -2.34
C VAL A 117 -0.66 -10.52 -2.89
N SER A 118 -1.04 -10.21 -4.13
CA SER A 118 -0.79 -8.92 -4.77
C SER A 118 -2.12 -8.22 -4.99
N LEU A 119 -2.12 -6.90 -4.87
CA LEU A 119 -3.31 -6.09 -5.15
C LEU A 119 -3.40 -5.80 -6.65
N LYS A 120 -4.61 -5.79 -7.17
CA LYS A 120 -4.93 -5.30 -8.50
C LYS A 120 -4.86 -3.77 -8.50
N PHE A 121 -4.17 -3.20 -9.49
CA PHE A 121 -4.17 -1.77 -9.75
C PHE A 121 -5.36 -1.38 -10.65
N PRO A 122 -5.96 -0.20 -10.45
CA PRO A 122 -6.89 0.36 -11.43
C PRO A 122 -6.19 0.58 -12.78
N PRO A 123 -6.95 0.80 -13.87
CA PRO A 123 -6.37 1.21 -15.15
C PRO A 123 -5.46 2.42 -14.96
N LEU A 124 -4.16 2.23 -15.19
CA LEU A 124 -3.15 3.26 -15.06
C LEU A 124 -3.10 4.12 -16.32
N LYS A 125 -2.75 5.39 -16.15
CA LYS A 125 -2.52 6.35 -17.23
C LYS A 125 -1.10 6.87 -17.17
N THR A 126 -0.55 7.21 -18.32
CA THR A 126 0.72 7.94 -18.39
C THR A 126 0.61 9.22 -17.58
N GLY A 127 1.57 9.44 -16.67
CA GLY A 127 1.55 10.53 -15.70
C GLY A 127 1.05 10.13 -14.31
N ASP A 128 0.45 8.95 -14.13
CA ASP A 128 0.07 8.47 -12.81
C ASP A 128 1.31 8.23 -11.92
N ILE A 129 1.18 8.54 -10.63
CA ILE A 129 2.21 8.30 -9.64
C ILE A 129 1.78 7.10 -8.79
N LEU A 130 2.58 6.04 -8.85
CA LEU A 130 2.43 4.88 -7.98
C LEU A 130 3.16 5.14 -6.67
N VAL A 131 2.46 5.04 -5.55
CA VAL A 131 3.06 5.11 -4.21
C VAL A 131 2.89 3.77 -3.54
N THR A 132 4.02 3.14 -3.18
CA THR A 132 4.04 1.82 -2.55
C THR A 132 4.76 1.91 -1.21
N LYS A 133 4.20 1.34 -0.15
CA LYS A 133 4.97 1.04 1.07
C LYS A 133 5.68 -0.29 0.81
N SER A 134 6.99 -0.34 1.01
CA SER A 134 7.76 -1.53 0.61
C SER A 134 8.66 -2.06 1.72
N THR A 135 9.29 -1.16 2.49
CA THR A 135 10.30 -1.53 3.48
C THR A 135 10.26 -0.64 4.71
N HIS A 136 10.85 -1.13 5.80
CA HIS A 136 11.13 -0.34 6.98
C HIS A 136 12.49 -0.69 7.57
N THR A 137 13.21 0.32 8.06
CA THR A 137 14.51 0.18 8.71
C THR A 137 14.44 0.76 10.12
N LEU A 138 14.82 -0.03 11.14
CA LEU A 138 14.75 0.39 12.55
C LEU A 138 13.40 1.02 12.92
N LEU A 139 12.30 0.39 12.49
CA LEU A 139 10.91 0.83 12.70
C LEU A 139 10.48 2.06 11.88
N PHE A 140 11.36 2.67 11.08
CA PHE A 140 10.98 3.73 10.14
C PHE A 140 10.57 3.16 8.81
N ARG A 141 9.31 3.38 8.42
CA ARG A 141 8.77 2.98 7.10
C ARG A 141 9.26 3.90 6.00
N HIS A 142 9.61 3.29 4.87
CA HIS A 142 9.99 3.97 3.65
C HIS A 142 8.94 3.68 2.58
N GLY A 143 8.43 4.75 2.00
CA GLY A 143 7.65 4.69 0.76
C GLY A 143 8.57 4.66 -0.44
N HIS A 144 8.11 4.02 -1.50
CA HIS A 144 8.71 4.09 -2.82
C HIS A 144 7.69 4.66 -3.79
N ALA A 145 8.15 5.47 -4.73
CA ALA A 145 7.30 6.07 -5.72
C ALA A 145 7.85 5.87 -7.13
N GLY A 146 6.96 5.65 -8.08
CA GLY A 146 7.26 5.55 -9.50
C GLY A 146 6.28 6.38 -10.32
N LEU A 147 6.75 6.95 -11.43
CA LEU A 147 5.94 7.66 -12.40
C LEU A 147 5.67 6.74 -13.58
N VAL A 148 4.39 6.51 -13.91
CA VAL A 148 4.01 5.78 -15.13
C VAL A 148 4.38 6.63 -16.34
N THR A 149 5.40 6.22 -17.10
CA THR A 149 5.84 6.93 -18.30
C THR A 149 5.12 6.46 -19.55
N SER A 150 4.63 5.21 -19.54
CA SER A 150 3.79 4.65 -20.60
C SER A 150 2.87 3.57 -20.03
N ALA A 151 1.57 3.82 -20.04
CA ALA A 151 0.58 2.84 -19.60
C ALA A 151 0.46 1.64 -20.57
N ASP A 152 0.60 1.89 -21.88
CA ASP A 152 0.43 0.87 -22.94
C ASP A 152 1.52 -0.21 -22.88
N THR A 153 2.74 0.19 -22.50
CA THR A 153 3.90 -0.70 -22.36
C THR A 153 4.21 -1.04 -20.90
N ALA A 154 3.36 -0.61 -19.95
CA ALA A 154 3.55 -0.77 -18.51
C ALA A 154 4.91 -0.27 -17.99
N GLU A 155 5.41 0.84 -18.55
CA GLU A 155 6.69 1.44 -18.14
C GLU A 155 6.50 2.40 -16.97
N VAL A 156 7.36 2.22 -15.96
CA VAL A 156 7.41 3.05 -14.76
C VAL A 156 8.83 3.55 -14.55
N LEU A 157 9.00 4.86 -14.50
CA LEU A 157 10.23 5.50 -14.09
C LEU A 157 10.28 5.57 -12.56
N GLU A 158 11.29 4.93 -11.98
CA GLU A 158 11.51 4.92 -10.53
C GLU A 158 12.97 5.20 -10.20
N THR A 159 13.21 5.79 -9.02
CA THR A 159 14.57 5.97 -8.51
C THR A 159 14.97 4.71 -7.76
N MET A 160 15.83 3.88 -8.37
CA MET A 160 16.47 2.78 -7.64
C MET A 160 17.84 3.22 -7.13
N SER A 161 18.19 2.85 -5.90
CA SER A 161 19.56 2.99 -5.42
C SER A 161 20.51 2.24 -6.36
N TYR A 162 21.53 2.94 -6.85
CA TYR A 162 22.53 2.49 -7.83
C TYR A 162 22.89 1.01 -7.63
N LYS A 163 22.44 0.14 -8.54
CA LYS A 163 22.87 -1.25 -8.58
C LYS A 163 24.33 -1.22 -9.04
N LYS A 164 25.26 -1.72 -8.22
CA LYS A 164 26.60 -2.07 -8.72
C LYS A 164 26.36 -3.08 -9.85
N ASP A 165 26.75 -2.75 -11.06
CA ASP A 165 26.51 -3.54 -12.27
C ASP A 165 26.70 -5.03 -11.97
N CYS A 166 25.61 -5.80 -11.99
CA CYS A 166 25.69 -7.26 -12.03
C CYS A 166 25.78 -7.61 -13.51
N PRO A 167 26.94 -8.03 -14.04
CA PRO A 167 27.15 -8.15 -15.49
C PRO A 167 26.26 -9.19 -16.18
N ASN A 168 25.53 -10.01 -15.43
CA ASN A 168 24.80 -11.18 -15.94
C ASN A 168 23.30 -11.20 -15.61
N CYS A 169 22.69 -10.11 -15.16
CA CYS A 169 21.22 -10.07 -15.06
C CYS A 169 20.62 -9.63 -16.40
N SER A 170 20.31 -10.61 -17.26
CA SER A 170 19.53 -10.39 -18.48
C SER A 170 18.15 -9.81 -18.13
N HIS A 171 17.89 -8.58 -18.56
CA HIS A 171 16.55 -8.02 -18.56
C HIS A 171 15.73 -8.71 -19.68
N ARG A 172 14.68 -9.42 -19.28
CA ARG A 172 13.49 -9.70 -20.09
C ARG A 172 12.29 -9.21 -19.31
#